data_AF-A0AAU9XT21-F1
#
_entry.id   AF-A0AAU9XT21-F1
#
_cell.length_a   1.000
_cell.length_b   1.000
_cell.length_c   1.000
_cell.angle_alpha   90.00
_cell.angle_beta   90.00
_cell.angle_gamma   90.00
#
_symmetry.space_group_name_H-M   'P 1'
#
loop_
_entity.id
_entity.type
_entity.pdbx_description
1 polymer ?
#
loop_
_entity_poly.entity_id
_entity_poly.type
_entity_poly.pdbx_seq_one_letter_code
_entity_poly.pdbx_strand_id
1 'polypeptide(L)'
;MVLCCSQKTVVAVLDQMMNPHWPYLPKRQENYETEMEREAIEGVWNTVSDDPLNYHFYYHILDGDEGGRPPQIMTSDGHQQMENKYFNWEDKSCLHAIAKSNNKEALQHPVVRMLIETKWKSYGHLFLSLQAASFCIFLLSMSYSLLHASTKLDPTRYNGALDSVRGLCEVVTLLMVVFYICEEINQIRMTTGLYTQTLAKIILHDVTRSMAVFIVIFFSFCGALTLSLCYSGSSENQELRGFGDVLMSGFRALSEQYPMAQNYSPFNWLSVLLMMAYMGTVTVILLNILVAQMSTTYTQAKKVARLEYDVDRILQLTRMERFPFLNLRVKFYKEGDWISEMKLAKELLEFSEDRSPWESVEEKLNDIRDLMRKMVKQMRPGRE
;
A
#
# COMPACT_ATOMS: atom_id res chain seq x y z
N MET A 1 -8.50 2.99 26.65
CA MET A 1 -8.56 4.44 26.99
C MET A 1 -7.18 5.11 26.89
N VAL A 2 -6.12 4.53 27.49
CA VAL A 2 -4.74 5.08 27.44
C VAL A 2 -4.14 5.19 26.03
N LEU A 3 -4.37 4.22 25.14
CA LEU A 3 -3.93 4.30 23.72
C LEU A 3 -4.64 5.40 22.91
N CYS A 4 -5.88 5.74 23.24
CA CYS A 4 -6.65 6.77 22.54
C CYS A 4 -6.22 8.18 22.98
N CYS A 5 -5.80 8.36 24.24
CA CYS A 5 -5.14 9.59 24.69
C CYS A 5 -3.85 9.84 23.90
N SER A 6 -2.99 8.83 23.73
CA SER A 6 -1.75 8.99 22.96
C SER A 6 -2.00 9.34 21.49
N GLN A 7 -3.02 8.75 20.85
CA GLN A 7 -3.38 9.07 19.46
C GLN A 7 -3.76 10.53 19.28
N LYS A 8 -4.67 11.04 20.11
CA LYS A 8 -5.11 12.43 20.05
C LYS A 8 -3.98 13.41 20.36
N THR A 9 -3.08 13.05 21.29
CA THR A 9 -1.89 13.86 21.58
C THR A 9 -0.93 13.89 20.40
N VAL A 10 -0.69 12.76 19.72
CA VAL A 10 0.18 12.73 18.52
C VAL A 10 -0.42 13.58 17.40
N VAL A 11 -1.73 13.48 17.16
CA VAL A 11 -2.41 14.31 16.15
C VAL A 11 -2.33 15.80 16.52
N ALA A 12 -2.60 16.17 17.77
CA ALA A 12 -2.49 17.56 18.21
C ALA A 12 -1.05 18.13 18.09
N VAL A 13 -0.03 17.30 18.32
CA VAL A 13 1.37 17.69 18.12
C VAL A 13 1.67 17.86 16.63
N LEU A 14 1.14 17.00 15.76
CA LEU A 14 1.26 17.14 14.30
C LEU A 14 0.53 18.38 13.78
N ASP A 15 -0.63 18.72 14.33
CA ASP A 15 -1.36 19.95 14.00
C ASP A 15 -0.48 21.18 14.30
N GLN A 16 0.19 21.20 15.46
CA GLN A 16 1.11 22.29 15.83
C GLN A 16 2.36 22.40 14.94
N MET A 17 2.70 21.37 14.15
CA MET A 17 3.80 21.43 13.17
C MET A 17 3.41 22.15 11.87
N MET A 18 2.16 22.54 11.71
CA MET A 18 1.66 23.27 10.56
C MET A 18 1.36 24.71 10.95
N ASN A 19 2.14 25.67 10.46
CA ASN A 19 1.85 27.08 10.68
C ASN A 19 1.21 27.70 9.44
N PRO A 20 -0.09 28.03 9.47
CA PRO A 20 -0.72 28.75 8.37
C PRO A 20 -0.16 30.17 8.28
N HIS A 21 0.19 30.59 7.06
CA HIS A 21 0.74 31.91 6.79
C HIS A 21 -0.14 32.70 5.85
N TRP A 22 -0.36 33.95 6.23
CA TRP A 22 -1.09 34.94 5.47
C TRP A 22 -0.09 36.03 5.01
N PRO A 23 0.37 35.99 3.76
CA PRO A 23 1.40 36.91 3.25
C PRO A 23 0.99 38.39 3.35
N TYR A 24 -0.32 38.64 3.36
CA TYR A 24 -0.91 39.97 3.43
C TYR A 24 -1.07 40.51 4.86
N LEU A 25 -0.70 39.74 5.89
CA LEU A 25 -0.85 40.17 7.28
C LEU A 25 0.42 40.73 7.89
N PRO A 26 0.31 41.83 8.66
CA PRO A 26 1.42 42.32 9.46
C PRO A 26 1.83 41.27 10.50
N LYS A 27 3.14 41.03 10.62
CA LYS A 27 3.69 40.08 11.60
C LYS A 27 3.35 40.56 13.01
N ARG A 28 2.85 39.65 13.85
CA ARG A 28 2.74 39.92 15.29
C ARG A 28 4.13 40.04 15.88
N GLN A 29 4.37 41.08 16.64
CA GLN A 29 5.62 41.33 17.36
C GLN A 29 5.40 41.03 18.85
N GLU A 30 6.44 40.57 19.54
CA GLU A 30 6.38 40.32 20.99
C GLU A 30 6.33 41.64 21.79
N ASN A 31 6.97 42.68 21.26
CA ASN A 31 6.96 44.03 21.81
C ASN A 31 6.42 44.98 20.75
N TYR A 32 5.26 45.58 21.00
CA TYR A 32 4.72 46.67 20.18
C TYR A 32 5.20 48.00 20.76
N GLU A 33 5.52 48.96 19.89
CA GLU A 33 5.95 50.29 20.35
C GLU A 33 4.77 51.10 20.92
N THR A 34 3.54 50.80 20.48
CA THR A 34 2.31 51.45 20.96
C THR A 34 1.13 50.49 21.07
N GLU A 35 0.26 50.70 22.07
CA GLU A 35 -0.96 49.89 22.24
C GLU A 35 -1.92 50.05 21.05
N MET A 36 -1.96 51.23 20.41
CA MET A 36 -2.72 51.45 19.17
C MET A 36 -2.22 50.59 18.00
N GLU A 37 -0.91 50.36 17.89
CA GLU A 37 -0.34 49.48 16.87
C GLU A 37 -0.73 48.03 17.11
N ARG A 38 -0.72 47.60 18.39
CA ARG A 38 -1.19 46.29 18.81
C ARG A 38 -2.66 46.09 18.49
N GLU A 39 -3.53 47.03 18.87
CA GLU A 39 -4.97 46.96 18.61
C GLU A 39 -5.29 47.01 17.11
N ALA A 40 -4.56 47.80 16.31
CA ALA A 40 -4.72 47.85 14.86
C ALA A 40 -4.34 46.50 14.22
N ILE A 41 -3.20 45.94 14.62
CA ILE A 41 -2.73 44.64 14.13
C ILE A 41 -3.70 43.54 14.59
N GLU A 42 -4.06 43.47 15.87
CA GLU A 42 -5.04 42.51 16.40
C GLU A 42 -6.42 42.65 15.71
N GLY A 43 -6.85 43.87 15.42
CA GLY A 43 -8.08 44.17 14.66
C GLY A 43 -8.04 43.61 13.24
N VAL A 44 -6.94 43.82 12.51
CA VAL A 44 -6.75 43.21 11.17
C VAL A 44 -6.66 41.68 11.28
N TRP A 45 -6.00 41.16 12.30
CA TRP A 45 -5.95 39.73 12.55
C TRP A 45 -7.30 39.13 12.93
N ASN A 46 -8.25 39.92 13.44
CA ASN A 46 -9.60 39.49 13.80
C ASN A 46 -10.57 39.49 12.60
N THR A 47 -10.32 40.29 11.57
CA THR A 47 -11.19 40.39 10.37
C THR A 47 -10.84 39.41 9.24
N VAL A 48 -9.76 38.65 9.39
CA VAL A 48 -9.25 37.72 8.36
C VAL A 48 -10.08 36.44 8.22
N SER A 49 -10.33 36.07 6.96
CA SER A 49 -10.90 34.78 6.53
C SER A 49 -10.02 33.60 6.95
N ASP A 50 -10.63 32.48 7.32
CA ASP A 50 -9.94 31.27 7.81
C ASP A 50 -9.10 30.53 6.74
N ASP A 51 -8.94 31.10 5.53
CA ASP A 51 -8.24 30.49 4.40
C ASP A 51 -6.82 31.06 4.24
N PRO A 52 -5.77 30.35 4.73
CA PRO A 52 -4.37 30.73 4.49
C PRO A 52 -3.89 30.26 3.11
N LEU A 53 -3.13 31.12 2.42
CA LEU A 53 -2.60 30.85 1.08
C LEU A 53 -1.40 29.90 1.08
N ASN A 54 -0.59 29.95 2.15
CA ASN A 54 0.64 29.18 2.30
C ASN A 54 0.67 28.53 3.69
N TYR A 55 1.25 27.35 3.77
CA TYR A 55 1.51 26.64 5.01
C TYR A 55 3.01 26.43 5.17
N HIS A 56 3.52 26.73 6.37
CA HIS A 56 4.86 26.35 6.75
C HIS A 56 4.81 25.06 7.55
N PHE A 57 5.36 24.00 6.98
CA PHE A 57 5.45 22.69 7.63
C PHE A 57 6.79 22.57 8.33
N TYR A 58 6.78 22.19 9.61
CA TYR A 58 7.99 21.93 10.37
C TYR A 58 8.23 20.42 10.52
N TYR A 59 9.39 19.93 10.07
CA TYR A 59 9.69 18.49 10.07
C TYR A 59 10.64 18.03 11.19
N HIS A 60 11.20 18.98 11.94
CA HIS A 60 12.22 18.74 12.98
C HIS A 60 11.87 17.65 14.00
N ILE A 61 10.60 17.54 14.43
CA ILE A 61 10.16 16.52 15.40
C ILE A 61 10.05 15.13 14.76
N LEU A 62 9.62 15.06 13.50
CA LEU A 62 9.46 13.79 12.78
C LEU A 62 10.80 13.17 12.40
N ASP A 63 11.79 14.02 12.12
CA ASP A 63 13.16 13.66 11.77
C ASP A 63 14.11 13.60 12.97
N GLY A 64 13.62 13.83 14.19
CA GLY A 64 14.40 13.73 15.42
C GLY A 64 14.78 12.29 15.79
N ASP A 65 15.89 12.15 16.54
CA ASP A 65 16.29 10.86 17.15
C ASP A 65 15.35 10.43 18.30
N GLU A 66 15.61 9.29 18.96
CA GLU A 66 14.79 8.83 20.10
C GLU A 66 14.76 9.86 21.27
N GLY A 67 15.72 10.80 21.31
CA GLY A 67 15.77 11.92 22.26
C GLY A 67 15.11 13.21 21.75
N GLY A 68 14.50 13.21 20.57
CA GLY A 68 13.85 14.37 19.96
C GLY A 68 14.83 15.42 19.41
N ARG A 69 16.10 15.06 19.21
CA ARG A 69 17.13 15.99 18.72
C ARG A 69 17.11 16.04 17.19
N PRO A 70 17.07 17.23 16.56
CA PRO A 70 17.07 17.33 15.11
C PRO A 70 18.46 17.04 14.51
N PRO A 71 18.53 16.60 13.24
CA PRO A 71 19.78 16.34 12.52
C PRO A 71 20.68 17.58 12.35
N GLN A 72 20.07 18.76 12.17
CA GLN A 72 20.78 20.03 12.06
C GLN A 72 20.18 21.03 13.05
N ILE A 73 21.05 21.84 13.66
CA ILE A 73 20.67 22.92 14.59
C ILE A 73 21.02 24.26 13.94
N MET A 74 20.12 25.23 14.03
CA MET A 74 20.42 26.62 13.69
C MET A 74 21.41 27.21 14.71
N THR A 75 22.52 27.74 14.21
CA THR A 75 23.44 28.53 15.04
C THR A 75 22.75 29.80 15.57
N SER A 76 23.22 30.32 16.72
CA SER A 76 22.67 31.50 17.41
C SER A 76 22.59 32.78 16.56
N ASP A 77 23.28 32.81 15.41
CA ASP A 77 23.32 33.93 14.47
C ASP A 77 22.37 33.77 13.27
N GLY A 78 21.57 32.69 13.22
CA GLY A 78 20.47 32.52 12.26
C GLY A 78 20.87 32.26 10.79
N HIS A 79 22.16 32.23 10.46
CA HIS A 79 22.64 32.18 9.07
C HIS A 79 23.29 30.84 8.67
N GLN A 80 23.65 29.97 9.63
CA GLN A 80 24.29 28.68 9.33
C GLN A 80 23.65 27.52 10.09
N GLN A 81 23.22 26.49 9.34
CA GLN A 81 22.82 25.20 9.88
C GLN A 81 24.09 24.38 10.15
N MET A 82 24.33 24.00 11.40
CA MET A 82 25.40 23.07 11.76
C MET A 82 24.82 21.67 11.99
N GLU A 83 25.57 20.66 11.55
CA GLU A 83 25.28 19.27 11.88
C GLU A 83 25.34 19.07 13.40
N ASN A 84 24.30 18.45 13.95
CA ASN A 84 24.22 18.20 15.37
C ASN A 84 25.15 17.04 15.75
N LYS A 85 26.25 17.33 16.46
CA LYS A 85 27.23 16.33 16.90
C LYS A 85 26.64 15.26 17.83
N TYR A 86 25.50 15.53 18.46
CA TYR A 86 24.83 14.61 19.38
C TYR A 86 23.68 13.84 18.74
N PHE A 87 23.41 14.06 17.45
CA PHE A 87 22.38 13.34 16.73
C PHE A 87 22.86 11.94 16.37
N ASN A 88 22.11 10.93 16.77
CA ASN A 88 22.39 9.55 16.39
C ASN A 88 21.63 9.20 15.11
N TRP A 89 22.37 8.95 14.03
CA TRP A 89 21.81 8.62 12.72
C TRP A 89 21.28 7.18 12.65
N GLU A 90 21.73 6.28 13.53
CA GLU A 90 21.26 4.88 13.60
C GLU A 90 19.96 4.69 14.39
N ASP A 91 19.54 5.71 15.14
CA ASP A 91 18.35 5.65 15.99
C ASP A 91 17.05 5.75 15.19
N LYS A 92 16.01 5.08 15.71
CA LYS A 92 14.68 5.08 15.10
C LYS A 92 14.13 6.50 15.07
N SER A 93 13.64 6.92 13.90
CA SER A 93 12.93 8.18 13.78
C SER A 93 11.56 8.12 14.46
N CYS A 94 11.05 9.28 14.89
CA CYS A 94 9.66 9.42 15.32
C CYS A 94 8.69 8.91 14.23
N LEU A 95 9.04 9.10 12.95
CA LEU A 95 8.31 8.55 11.81
C LEU A 95 8.23 7.02 11.82
N HIS A 96 9.32 6.32 12.17
CA HIS A 96 9.33 4.87 12.35
C HIS A 96 8.46 4.42 13.52
N ALA A 97 8.47 5.17 14.62
CA ALA A 97 7.61 4.91 15.77
C ALA A 97 6.12 5.09 15.41
N ILE A 98 5.79 6.11 14.63
CA ILE A 98 4.42 6.37 14.12
C ILE A 98 3.97 5.21 13.22
N ALA A 99 4.79 4.78 12.26
CA ALA A 99 4.48 3.65 11.38
C ALA A 99 4.23 2.35 12.16
N LYS A 100 5.02 2.10 13.22
CA LYS A 100 4.86 0.92 14.08
C LYS A 100 3.65 1.01 15.03
N SER A 101 3.20 2.22 15.37
CA SER A 101 2.11 2.45 16.34
C SER A 101 0.70 2.15 15.81
N ASN A 102 0.54 1.76 14.53
CA ASN A 102 -0.75 1.50 13.85
C ASN A 102 -1.78 2.65 14.00
N ASN A 103 -1.29 3.87 14.22
CA ASN A 103 -2.11 5.06 14.37
C ASN A 103 -2.49 5.61 12.98
N LYS A 104 -3.60 5.11 12.44
CA LYS A 104 -4.08 5.45 11.09
C LYS A 104 -4.27 6.94 10.86
N GLU A 105 -4.79 7.65 11.87
CA GLU A 105 -5.03 9.10 11.80
C GLU A 105 -3.72 9.90 11.72
N ALA A 106 -2.70 9.52 12.50
CA ALA A 106 -1.39 10.15 12.46
C ALA A 106 -0.65 9.88 11.13
N LEU A 107 -0.84 8.69 10.55
CA LEU A 107 -0.27 8.31 9.25
C LEU A 107 -0.88 9.11 8.09
N GLN A 108 -2.18 9.38 8.17
CA GLN A 108 -2.92 10.14 7.15
C GLN A 108 -2.71 11.66 7.26
N HIS A 109 -1.99 12.12 8.29
CA HIS A 109 -1.78 13.53 8.54
C HIS A 109 -1.00 14.21 7.39
N PRO A 110 -1.43 15.40 6.90
CA PRO A 110 -0.77 16.10 5.79
C PRO A 110 0.73 16.31 5.98
N VAL A 111 1.16 16.72 7.19
CA VAL A 111 2.59 16.92 7.52
C VAL A 111 3.42 15.65 7.25
N VAL A 112 2.92 14.50 7.68
CA VAL A 112 3.61 13.20 7.57
C VAL A 112 3.69 12.80 6.09
N ARG A 113 2.60 12.97 5.35
CA ARG A 113 2.54 12.67 3.91
C ARG A 113 3.48 13.53 3.09
N MET A 114 3.48 14.84 3.35
CA MET A 114 4.37 15.80 2.69
C MET A 114 5.84 15.50 2.94
N LEU A 115 6.19 15.10 4.16
CA LEU A 115 7.54 14.69 4.50
C LEU A 115 7.96 13.43 3.71
N ILE A 116 7.10 12.41 3.67
CA ILE A 116 7.37 11.15 2.96
C ILE A 116 7.58 11.41 1.46
N GLU A 117 6.73 12.23 0.86
CA GLU A 117 6.84 12.57 -0.57
C GLU A 117 8.14 13.31 -0.87
N THR A 118 8.48 14.30 -0.04
CA THR A 118 9.70 15.09 -0.20
C THR A 118 10.94 14.20 -0.12
N LYS A 119 10.98 13.30 0.87
CA LYS A 119 12.08 12.33 1.04
C LYS A 119 12.16 11.33 -0.12
N TRP A 120 11.01 10.80 -0.54
CA TRP A 120 10.93 9.88 -1.66
C TRP A 120 11.43 10.51 -2.97
N LYS A 121 11.07 11.77 -3.23
CA LYS A 121 11.55 12.51 -4.40
C LYS A 121 13.06 12.78 -4.35
N SER A 122 13.60 12.99 -3.14
CA SER A 122 15.01 13.33 -2.96
C SER A 122 15.94 12.15 -3.21
N TYR A 123 15.64 10.96 -2.69
CA TYR A 123 16.54 9.81 -2.79
C TYR A 123 15.87 8.49 -3.20
N GLY A 124 14.55 8.40 -3.20
CA GLY A 124 13.82 7.20 -3.59
C GLY A 124 14.11 6.77 -5.03
N HIS A 125 14.15 7.71 -5.98
CA HIS A 125 14.52 7.41 -7.38
C HIS A 125 15.97 6.91 -7.52
N LEU A 126 16.91 7.50 -6.79
CA LEU A 126 18.31 7.08 -6.81
C LEU A 126 18.45 5.66 -6.25
N PHE A 127 17.78 5.37 -5.14
CA PHE A 127 17.81 4.06 -4.50
C PHE A 127 17.16 2.98 -5.39
N LEU A 128 15.99 3.27 -5.98
CA LEU A 128 15.33 2.39 -6.94
C LEU A 128 16.20 2.13 -8.17
N SER A 129 16.86 3.17 -8.68
CA SER A 129 17.81 3.06 -9.79
C SER A 129 18.99 2.16 -9.42
N LEU A 130 19.56 2.34 -8.22
CA LEU A 130 20.65 1.51 -7.72
C LEU A 130 20.22 0.04 -7.56
N GLN A 131 19.02 -0.21 -7.03
CA GLN A 131 18.47 -1.54 -6.88
C GLN A 131 18.22 -2.19 -8.25
N ALA A 132 17.63 -1.47 -9.20
CA ALA A 132 17.44 -1.95 -10.57
C ALA A 132 18.79 -2.26 -11.26
N ALA A 133 19.78 -1.38 -11.09
CA ALA A 133 21.14 -1.62 -11.59
C ALA A 133 21.77 -2.87 -10.97
N SER A 134 21.64 -3.07 -9.66
CA SER A 134 22.15 -4.27 -8.97
C SER A 134 21.50 -5.55 -9.50
N PHE A 135 20.20 -5.52 -9.79
CA PHE A 135 19.45 -6.64 -10.35
C PHE A 135 19.84 -6.91 -11.81
N CYS A 136 20.02 -5.87 -12.63
CA CYS A 136 20.54 -6.01 -13.98
C CYS A 136 21.95 -6.63 -13.99
N ILE A 137 22.84 -6.19 -13.09
CA ILE A 137 24.18 -6.78 -12.93
C ILE A 137 24.06 -8.27 -12.56
N PHE A 138 23.18 -8.61 -11.61
CA PHE A 138 22.90 -9.99 -11.23
C PHE A 138 22.43 -10.83 -12.42
N LEU A 139 21.47 -10.36 -13.21
CA LEU A 139 20.95 -11.07 -14.39
C LEU A 139 22.01 -11.24 -15.48
N LEU A 140 22.82 -10.22 -15.75
CA LEU A 140 23.91 -10.30 -16.71
C LEU A 140 24.99 -11.29 -16.26
N SER A 141 25.34 -11.25 -14.98
CA SER A 141 26.31 -12.15 -14.36
C SER A 141 25.83 -13.62 -14.39
N MET A 142 24.56 -13.84 -14.07
CA MET A 142 23.93 -15.16 -14.14
C MET A 142 23.85 -15.68 -15.58
N SER A 143 23.41 -14.83 -16.52
CA SER A 143 23.32 -15.18 -17.95
C SER A 143 24.68 -15.50 -18.55
N TYR A 144 25.71 -14.72 -18.23
CA TYR A 144 27.09 -14.98 -18.66
C TYR A 144 27.61 -16.32 -18.14
N SER A 145 27.38 -16.61 -16.85
CA SER A 145 27.81 -17.87 -16.23
C SER A 145 27.13 -19.07 -16.87
N LEU A 146 25.82 -19.00 -17.13
CA LEU A 146 25.04 -20.07 -17.76
C LEU A 146 25.40 -20.29 -19.23
N LEU A 147 25.55 -19.22 -20.02
CA LEU A 147 25.92 -19.31 -21.43
C LEU A 147 27.34 -19.84 -21.62
N HIS A 148 28.27 -19.47 -20.74
CA HIS A 148 29.64 -20.01 -20.81
C HIS A 148 29.74 -21.42 -20.23
N ALA A 149 28.83 -21.83 -19.34
CA ALA A 149 28.71 -23.20 -18.87
C ALA A 149 28.21 -24.16 -19.97
N SER A 150 27.23 -23.74 -20.77
CA SER A 150 26.63 -24.60 -21.81
C SER A 150 27.56 -24.91 -22.99
N THR A 151 28.61 -24.10 -23.19
CA THR A 151 29.57 -24.27 -24.30
C THR A 151 30.73 -25.22 -23.97
N LYS A 152 30.80 -25.77 -22.75
CA LYS A 152 31.89 -26.66 -22.31
C LYS A 152 31.40 -28.06 -21.94
N LEU A 153 32.21 -29.06 -22.30
CA LEU A 153 31.96 -30.48 -21.98
C LEU A 153 32.07 -30.78 -20.48
N ASP A 154 33.01 -30.14 -19.77
CA ASP A 154 33.24 -30.32 -18.32
C ASP A 154 33.03 -28.98 -17.58
N PRO A 155 31.94 -28.82 -16.81
CA PRO A 155 31.57 -27.53 -16.20
C PRO A 155 32.40 -27.13 -14.97
N THR A 156 33.26 -28.01 -14.45
CA THR A 156 33.99 -27.83 -13.17
C THR A 156 35.50 -27.56 -13.33
N ARG A 157 36.03 -27.55 -14.56
CA ARG A 157 37.45 -27.26 -14.83
C ARG A 157 37.64 -25.79 -15.20
N TYR A 158 38.37 -25.05 -14.37
CA TYR A 158 38.67 -23.64 -14.57
C TYR A 158 40.11 -23.44 -15.07
N ASN A 159 40.38 -23.77 -16.33
CA ASN A 159 41.72 -23.72 -16.90
C ASN A 159 41.80 -22.63 -17.97
N GLY A 160 41.80 -21.36 -17.55
CA GLY A 160 41.97 -20.20 -18.43
C GLY A 160 41.56 -18.87 -17.80
N ALA A 161 41.96 -17.75 -18.41
CA ALA A 161 41.57 -16.42 -17.97
C ALA A 161 40.04 -16.19 -18.06
N LEU A 162 39.39 -16.65 -19.13
CA LEU A 162 37.92 -16.61 -19.25
C LEU A 162 37.25 -17.47 -18.17
N ASP A 163 37.86 -18.58 -17.80
CA ASP A 163 37.31 -19.48 -16.79
C ASP A 163 37.41 -18.87 -15.40
N SER A 164 38.49 -18.14 -15.11
CA SER A 164 38.61 -17.38 -13.87
C SER A 164 37.55 -16.28 -13.76
N VAL A 165 37.20 -15.61 -14.86
CA VAL A 165 36.13 -14.60 -14.89
C VAL A 165 34.78 -15.27 -14.65
N ARG A 166 34.52 -16.44 -15.24
CA ARG A 166 33.31 -17.23 -14.96
C ARG A 166 33.24 -17.65 -13.50
N GLY A 167 34.31 -18.17 -12.92
CA GLY A 167 34.34 -18.56 -11.50
C GLY A 167 34.06 -17.39 -10.56
N LEU A 168 34.62 -16.19 -10.86
CA LEU A 168 34.29 -14.97 -10.13
C LEU A 168 32.80 -14.59 -10.28
N CYS A 169 32.26 -14.72 -11.48
CA CYS A 169 30.85 -14.48 -11.80
C CYS A 169 29.90 -15.43 -11.04
N GLU A 170 30.25 -16.71 -10.94
CA GLU A 170 29.52 -17.72 -10.16
C GLU A 170 29.58 -17.42 -8.65
N VAL A 171 30.73 -17.01 -8.12
CA VAL A 171 30.85 -16.62 -6.70
C VAL A 171 30.02 -15.35 -6.41
N VAL A 172 30.10 -14.33 -7.28
CA VAL A 172 29.32 -13.10 -7.14
C VAL A 172 27.82 -13.37 -7.21
N THR A 173 27.36 -14.20 -8.14
CA THR A 173 25.94 -14.57 -8.25
C THR A 173 25.45 -15.34 -7.03
N LEU A 174 26.22 -16.31 -6.52
CA LEU A 174 25.88 -17.03 -5.31
C LEU A 174 25.79 -16.11 -4.08
N LEU A 175 26.76 -15.20 -3.90
CA LEU A 175 26.73 -14.20 -2.83
C LEU A 175 25.51 -13.28 -2.95
N MET A 176 25.20 -12.80 -4.16
CA MET A 176 24.02 -11.96 -4.41
C MET A 176 22.72 -12.71 -4.15
N VAL A 177 22.61 -14.00 -4.51
CA VAL A 177 21.43 -14.84 -4.22
C VAL A 177 21.23 -14.98 -2.72
N VAL A 178 22.28 -15.30 -1.96
CA VAL A 178 22.18 -15.41 -0.49
C VAL A 178 21.77 -14.07 0.11
N PHE A 179 22.35 -12.96 -0.38
CA PHE A 179 21.96 -11.62 0.06
C PHE A 179 20.49 -11.32 -0.24
N TYR A 180 20.01 -11.58 -1.47
CA TYR A 180 18.60 -11.38 -1.83
C TYR A 180 17.66 -12.26 -1.01
N ILE A 181 18.01 -13.51 -0.73
CA ILE A 181 17.20 -14.40 0.13
C ILE A 181 17.11 -13.82 1.55
N CYS A 182 18.22 -13.38 2.14
CA CYS A 182 18.23 -12.76 3.46
C CYS A 182 17.38 -11.47 3.50
N GLU A 183 17.51 -10.63 2.47
CA GLU A 183 16.71 -9.42 2.30
C GLU A 183 15.21 -9.73 2.20
N GLU A 184 14.85 -10.73 1.40
CA GLU A 184 13.46 -11.16 1.19
C GLU A 184 12.86 -11.74 2.47
N ILE A 185 13.60 -12.59 3.20
CA ILE A 185 13.17 -13.12 4.50
C ILE A 185 12.94 -11.98 5.50
N ASN A 186 13.82 -10.98 5.50
CA ASN A 186 13.67 -9.82 6.37
C ASN A 186 12.44 -8.97 5.99
N GLN A 187 12.16 -8.81 4.69
CA GLN A 187 10.94 -8.15 4.20
C GLN A 187 9.70 -8.93 4.61
N ILE A 188 9.64 -10.24 4.34
CA ILE A 188 8.49 -11.09 4.69
C ILE A 188 8.15 -10.99 6.18
N ARG A 189 9.17 -10.98 7.04
CA ARG A 189 9.00 -10.84 8.50
C ARG A 189 8.44 -9.48 8.91
N MET A 190 8.82 -8.40 8.22
CA MET A 190 8.48 -7.04 8.62
C MET A 190 7.18 -6.52 7.98
N THR A 191 6.87 -6.89 6.74
CA THR A 191 5.84 -6.20 5.93
C THR A 191 4.79 -7.16 5.35
N THR A 192 5.19 -8.35 4.88
CA THR A 192 4.29 -9.22 4.09
C THR A 192 3.39 -10.13 4.93
N GLY A 193 3.78 -10.42 6.18
CA GLY A 193 3.06 -11.35 7.05
C GLY A 193 1.61 -10.96 7.37
N LEU A 194 1.32 -9.67 7.57
CA LEU A 194 -0.05 -9.22 7.86
C LEU A 194 -0.93 -9.08 6.60
N TYR A 195 -0.38 -8.54 5.52
CA TYR A 195 -1.13 -8.28 4.27
C TYR A 195 -1.67 -9.57 3.65
N THR A 196 -0.79 -10.54 3.43
CA THR A 196 -1.16 -11.82 2.83
C THR A 196 -2.07 -12.62 3.76
N GLN A 197 -1.81 -12.59 5.07
CA GLN A 197 -2.62 -13.32 6.05
C GLN A 197 -4.03 -12.74 6.19
N THR A 198 -4.18 -11.41 6.18
CA THR A 198 -5.50 -10.77 6.26
C THR A 198 -6.30 -10.97 4.98
N LEU A 199 -5.69 -10.73 3.82
CA LEU A 199 -6.32 -10.93 2.52
C LEU A 199 -6.69 -12.40 2.28
N ALA A 200 -5.76 -13.34 2.57
CA ALA A 200 -6.04 -14.77 2.46
C ALA A 200 -7.15 -15.22 3.43
N LYS A 201 -7.19 -14.68 4.66
CA LYS A 201 -8.26 -15.01 5.61
C LYS A 201 -9.63 -14.52 5.16
N ILE A 202 -9.71 -13.32 4.57
CA ILE A 202 -10.95 -12.76 4.04
C ILE A 202 -11.42 -13.58 2.81
N ILE A 203 -10.52 -13.85 1.85
CA ILE A 203 -10.84 -14.65 0.67
C ILE A 203 -11.26 -16.07 1.06
N LEU A 204 -10.54 -16.70 1.99
CA LEU A 204 -10.85 -18.06 2.45
C LEU A 204 -12.26 -18.12 3.07
N HIS A 205 -12.63 -17.12 3.87
CA HIS A 205 -13.96 -17.04 4.47
C HIS A 205 -15.07 -16.92 3.41
N ASP A 206 -14.87 -16.09 2.38
CA ASP A 206 -15.87 -15.93 1.32
C ASP A 206 -15.96 -17.14 0.38
N VAL A 207 -14.81 -17.70 0.00
CA VAL A 207 -14.76 -18.90 -0.84
C VAL A 207 -15.36 -20.10 -0.12
N THR A 208 -15.14 -20.26 1.19
CA THR A 208 -15.74 -21.36 1.96
C THR A 208 -17.26 -21.23 2.05
N ARG A 209 -17.79 -20.01 2.26
CA ARG A 209 -19.24 -19.76 2.24
C ARG A 209 -19.86 -20.00 0.87
N SER A 210 -19.19 -19.58 -0.21
CA SER A 210 -19.61 -19.86 -1.59
C SER A 210 -19.59 -21.36 -1.89
N MET A 211 -18.55 -22.07 -1.46
CA MET A 211 -18.46 -23.53 -1.64
C MET A 211 -19.54 -24.30 -0.89
N ALA A 212 -19.99 -23.83 0.28
CA ALA A 212 -21.11 -24.46 0.98
C ALA A 212 -22.40 -24.40 0.14
N VAL A 213 -22.71 -23.23 -0.45
CA VAL A 213 -23.88 -23.05 -1.33
C VAL A 213 -23.72 -23.88 -2.61
N PHE A 214 -22.53 -23.91 -3.18
CA PHE A 214 -22.19 -24.73 -4.33
C PHE A 214 -22.47 -26.21 -4.07
N ILE A 215 -21.95 -26.77 -2.97
CA ILE A 215 -22.10 -28.18 -2.62
C ILE A 215 -23.60 -28.54 -2.49
N VAL A 216 -24.41 -27.73 -1.80
CA VAL A 216 -25.84 -28.00 -1.63
C VAL A 216 -26.58 -28.05 -2.96
N ILE A 217 -26.36 -27.05 -3.83
CA ILE A 217 -27.01 -26.96 -5.14
C ILE A 217 -26.53 -28.10 -6.05
N PHE A 218 -25.21 -28.29 -6.13
CA PHE A 218 -24.56 -29.29 -6.98
C PHE A 218 -24.99 -30.72 -6.64
N PHE A 219 -24.95 -31.11 -5.35
CA PHE A 219 -25.38 -32.44 -4.93
C PHE A 219 -26.88 -32.67 -5.14
N SER A 220 -27.73 -31.68 -4.88
CA SER A 220 -29.18 -31.79 -5.11
C SER A 220 -29.49 -32.11 -6.57
N PHE A 221 -28.73 -31.55 -7.50
CA PHE A 221 -28.93 -31.76 -8.93
C PHE A 221 -28.30 -33.04 -9.46
N CYS A 222 -27.05 -33.36 -9.07
CA CYS A 222 -26.47 -34.64 -9.41
C CYS A 222 -27.36 -35.79 -8.90
N GLY A 223 -27.98 -35.63 -7.73
CA GLY A 223 -29.01 -36.54 -7.22
C GLY A 223 -30.26 -36.61 -8.11
N ALA A 224 -30.84 -35.47 -8.47
CA ALA A 224 -32.03 -35.42 -9.34
C ALA A 224 -31.79 -35.97 -10.75
N LEU A 225 -30.64 -35.67 -11.36
CA LEU A 225 -30.22 -36.21 -12.65
C LEU A 225 -30.00 -37.72 -12.57
N THR A 226 -29.31 -38.21 -11.54
CA THR A 226 -29.09 -39.66 -11.37
C THR A 226 -30.43 -40.39 -11.25
N LEU A 227 -31.39 -39.86 -10.49
CA LEU A 227 -32.74 -40.43 -10.39
C LEU A 227 -33.50 -40.40 -11.71
N SER A 228 -33.41 -39.29 -12.46
CA SER A 228 -34.01 -39.16 -13.81
C SER A 228 -33.44 -40.19 -14.78
N LEU A 229 -32.11 -40.39 -14.75
CA LEU A 229 -31.40 -41.34 -15.61
C LEU A 229 -31.62 -42.80 -15.20
N CYS A 230 -31.73 -43.10 -13.89
CA CYS A 230 -32.04 -44.44 -13.40
C CYS A 230 -33.46 -44.89 -13.79
N TYR A 231 -34.41 -43.96 -13.91
CA TYR A 231 -35.80 -44.26 -14.30
C TYR A 231 -35.96 -44.40 -15.82
N SER A 232 -35.14 -43.70 -16.60
CA SER A 232 -35.11 -43.80 -18.06
C SER A 232 -34.35 -45.09 -18.46
N GLY A 233 -35.03 -46.24 -18.41
CA GLY A 233 -34.48 -47.59 -18.60
C GLY A 233 -33.91 -47.94 -19.99
N SER A 234 -33.12 -47.06 -20.60
CA SER A 234 -32.39 -47.33 -21.84
C SER A 234 -31.07 -48.05 -21.55
N SER A 235 -30.89 -49.22 -22.17
CA SER A 235 -29.76 -50.14 -21.98
C SER A 235 -28.44 -49.69 -22.62
N GLU A 236 -28.40 -48.56 -23.34
CA GLU A 236 -27.20 -48.11 -24.08
C GLU A 236 -26.26 -47.17 -23.30
N ASN A 237 -26.68 -46.60 -22.17
CA ASN A 237 -25.89 -45.59 -21.45
C ASN A 237 -25.16 -46.17 -20.22
N GLN A 238 -24.21 -47.11 -20.44
CA GLN A 238 -23.40 -47.67 -19.34
C GLN A 238 -22.38 -46.69 -18.75
N GLU A 239 -22.01 -45.61 -19.45
CA GLU A 239 -20.96 -44.67 -18.99
C GLU A 239 -21.40 -43.63 -17.95
N LEU A 240 -22.72 -43.45 -17.72
CA LEU A 240 -23.25 -42.41 -16.84
C LEU A 240 -24.21 -42.96 -15.77
N ARG A 241 -24.02 -44.21 -15.35
CA ARG A 241 -24.91 -44.89 -14.38
C ARG A 241 -24.49 -44.70 -12.93
N GLY A 242 -23.19 -44.48 -12.68
CA GLY A 242 -22.70 -44.20 -11.34
C GLY A 242 -23.04 -42.78 -10.91
N PHE A 243 -23.56 -42.61 -9.69
CA PHE A 243 -23.68 -41.28 -9.07
C PHE A 243 -22.34 -40.52 -9.11
N GLY A 244 -21.23 -41.23 -8.96
CA GLY A 244 -19.88 -40.67 -9.10
C GLY A 244 -19.55 -40.18 -10.51
N ASP A 245 -19.98 -40.87 -11.56
CA ASP A 245 -19.74 -40.47 -12.96
C ASP A 245 -20.55 -39.24 -13.33
N VAL A 246 -21.80 -39.16 -12.84
CA VAL A 246 -22.65 -37.96 -12.97
C VAL A 246 -22.08 -36.78 -12.19
N LEU A 247 -21.52 -37.02 -11.00
CA LEU A 247 -20.86 -35.99 -10.20
C LEU A 247 -19.58 -35.48 -10.89
N MET A 248 -18.75 -36.37 -11.43
CA MET A 248 -17.50 -35.99 -12.10
C MET A 248 -17.75 -35.28 -13.42
N SER A 249 -18.70 -35.77 -14.23
CA SER A 249 -19.17 -35.08 -15.43
C SER A 249 -19.78 -33.72 -15.07
N GLY A 250 -20.58 -33.69 -14.00
CA GLY A 250 -21.12 -32.51 -13.33
C GLY A 250 -20.09 -31.41 -13.09
N PHE A 251 -19.01 -31.79 -12.41
CA PHE A 251 -17.93 -30.90 -12.02
C PHE A 251 -17.11 -30.45 -13.23
N ARG A 252 -16.81 -31.37 -14.14
CA ARG A 252 -16.06 -31.10 -15.37
C ARG A 252 -16.79 -30.13 -16.30
N ALA A 253 -18.10 -30.23 -16.40
CA ALA A 253 -18.89 -29.28 -17.18
C ALA A 253 -18.93 -27.87 -16.56
N LEU A 254 -18.89 -27.76 -15.23
CA LEU A 254 -18.83 -26.46 -14.55
C LEU A 254 -17.42 -25.84 -14.61
N SER A 255 -16.36 -26.65 -14.50
CA SER A 255 -14.97 -26.18 -14.46
C SER A 255 -14.34 -26.03 -15.85
N GLU A 256 -14.53 -26.99 -16.75
CA GLU A 256 -13.90 -27.04 -18.08
C GLU A 256 -14.85 -26.59 -19.20
N GLN A 257 -16.10 -26.23 -18.87
CA GLN A 257 -17.16 -25.93 -19.85
C GLN A 257 -17.38 -27.07 -20.86
N TYR A 258 -17.07 -28.31 -20.47
CA TYR A 258 -17.23 -29.49 -21.32
C TYR A 258 -18.69 -29.97 -21.31
N PRO A 259 -19.25 -30.45 -22.44
CA PRO A 259 -20.61 -30.99 -22.45
C PRO A 259 -20.74 -32.22 -21.54
N MET A 260 -21.81 -32.25 -20.73
CA MET A 260 -22.10 -33.34 -19.77
C MET A 260 -22.23 -34.73 -20.42
N ALA A 261 -22.63 -34.76 -21.70
CA ALA A 261 -22.69 -35.97 -22.51
C ALA A 261 -22.26 -35.65 -23.94
N GLN A 262 -21.55 -36.58 -24.59
CA GLN A 262 -21.15 -36.44 -25.99
C GLN A 262 -22.32 -36.67 -26.95
N ASN A 263 -23.31 -37.49 -26.56
CA ASN A 263 -24.49 -37.80 -27.36
C ASN A 263 -25.78 -37.47 -26.60
N TYR A 264 -26.52 -36.47 -27.08
CA TYR A 264 -27.80 -36.05 -26.48
C TYR A 264 -29.05 -36.72 -27.10
N SER A 265 -28.87 -37.52 -28.15
CA SER A 265 -29.95 -38.23 -28.85
C SER A 265 -30.78 -39.21 -28.01
N PRO A 266 -30.26 -39.89 -26.96
CA PRO A 266 -31.07 -40.84 -26.18
C PRO A 266 -31.87 -40.19 -25.06
N PHE A 267 -31.72 -38.88 -24.81
CA PHE A 267 -32.42 -38.19 -23.72
C PHE A 267 -33.75 -37.61 -24.19
N ASN A 268 -34.77 -37.66 -23.32
CA ASN A 268 -36.02 -36.92 -23.53
C ASN A 268 -35.71 -35.42 -23.70
N TRP A 269 -36.33 -34.78 -24.70
CA TRP A 269 -36.15 -33.34 -24.95
C TRP A 269 -36.36 -32.48 -23.70
N LEU A 270 -37.32 -32.87 -22.84
CA LEU A 270 -37.56 -32.22 -21.55
C LEU A 270 -36.36 -32.32 -20.59
N SER A 271 -35.66 -33.45 -20.54
CA SER A 271 -34.48 -33.65 -19.69
C SER A 271 -33.29 -32.82 -20.19
N VAL A 272 -33.13 -32.69 -21.50
CA VAL A 272 -32.09 -31.84 -22.11
C VAL A 272 -32.38 -30.36 -21.83
N LEU A 273 -33.64 -29.93 -21.99
CA LEU A 273 -34.06 -28.56 -21.67
C LEU A 273 -33.87 -28.24 -20.17
N LEU A 274 -34.26 -29.15 -19.28
CA LEU A 274 -34.07 -29.00 -17.83
C LEU A 274 -32.59 -28.91 -17.46
N MET A 275 -31.74 -29.75 -18.06
CA MET A 275 -30.30 -29.74 -17.82
C MET A 275 -29.64 -28.46 -18.35
N MET A 276 -30.02 -27.96 -19.53
CA MET A 276 -29.52 -26.68 -20.05
C MET A 276 -29.98 -25.50 -19.19
N ALA A 277 -31.26 -25.45 -18.82
CA ALA A 277 -31.80 -24.40 -17.97
C ALA A 277 -31.13 -24.41 -16.59
N TYR A 278 -30.92 -25.58 -16.01
CA TYR A 278 -30.23 -25.74 -14.73
C TYR A 278 -28.75 -25.33 -14.80
N MET A 279 -28.01 -25.79 -15.81
CA MET A 279 -26.61 -25.40 -15.97
C MET A 279 -26.48 -23.89 -16.16
N GLY A 280 -27.40 -23.27 -16.90
CA GLY A 280 -27.50 -21.82 -17.04
C GLY A 280 -27.80 -21.11 -15.71
N THR A 281 -28.83 -21.55 -14.98
CA THR A 281 -29.22 -20.91 -13.72
C THR A 281 -28.18 -21.08 -12.62
N VAL A 282 -27.57 -22.25 -12.50
CA VAL A 282 -26.49 -22.50 -11.52
C VAL A 282 -25.25 -21.68 -11.84
N THR A 283 -24.84 -21.62 -13.11
CA THR A 283 -23.70 -20.79 -13.49
C THR A 283 -23.96 -19.32 -13.16
N VAL A 284 -25.17 -18.80 -13.46
CA VAL A 284 -25.54 -17.41 -13.18
C VAL A 284 -25.65 -17.14 -11.68
N ILE A 285 -26.29 -18.03 -10.90
CA ILE A 285 -26.46 -17.85 -9.45
C ILE A 285 -25.12 -17.91 -8.72
N LEU A 286 -24.29 -18.91 -9.04
CA LEU A 286 -22.95 -19.05 -8.43
C LEU A 286 -22.06 -17.87 -8.77
N LEU A 287 -22.07 -17.43 -10.04
CA LEU A 287 -21.30 -16.28 -10.47
C LEU A 287 -21.78 -15.00 -9.77
N ASN A 288 -23.10 -14.78 -9.67
CA ASN A 288 -23.64 -13.59 -8.99
C ASN A 288 -23.28 -13.56 -7.50
N ILE A 289 -23.37 -14.69 -6.80
CA ILE A 289 -22.98 -14.78 -5.39
C ILE A 289 -21.47 -14.54 -5.24
N LEU A 290 -20.65 -15.18 -6.08
CA LEU A 290 -19.21 -15.03 -6.02
C LEU A 290 -18.77 -13.60 -6.36
N VAL A 291 -19.36 -12.97 -7.38
CA VAL A 291 -19.11 -11.56 -7.74
C VAL A 291 -19.51 -10.63 -6.61
N ALA A 292 -20.68 -10.84 -5.98
CA ALA A 292 -21.13 -10.01 -4.87
C ALA A 292 -20.15 -10.11 -3.68
N GLN A 293 -19.73 -11.33 -3.32
CA GLN A 293 -18.80 -11.56 -2.22
C GLN A 293 -17.41 -10.98 -2.52
N MET A 294 -16.86 -11.28 -3.69
CA MET A 294 -15.57 -10.75 -4.15
C MET A 294 -15.59 -9.22 -4.25
N SER A 295 -16.71 -8.61 -4.66
CA SER A 295 -16.85 -7.14 -4.70
C SER A 295 -16.76 -6.53 -3.30
N THR A 296 -17.50 -7.09 -2.32
CA THR A 296 -17.44 -6.59 -0.94
C THR A 296 -16.05 -6.78 -0.34
N THR A 297 -15.46 -7.96 -0.51
CA THR A 297 -14.10 -8.26 -0.05
C THR A 297 -13.05 -7.40 -0.73
N TYR A 298 -13.19 -7.12 -2.02
CA TYR A 298 -12.33 -6.21 -2.74
C TYR A 298 -12.37 -4.80 -2.16
N THR A 299 -13.56 -4.25 -1.89
CA THR A 299 -13.66 -2.91 -1.29
C THR A 299 -13.05 -2.83 0.10
N GLN A 300 -13.20 -3.89 0.91
CA GLN A 300 -12.58 -3.97 2.23
C GLN A 300 -11.05 -4.13 2.13
N ALA A 301 -10.58 -5.02 1.27
CA ALA A 301 -9.17 -5.26 1.01
C ALA A 301 -8.48 -4.00 0.45
N LYS A 302 -9.12 -3.27 -0.47
CA LYS A 302 -8.60 -2.00 -1.00
C LYS A 302 -8.38 -0.95 0.10
N LYS A 303 -9.28 -0.87 1.09
CA LYS A 303 -9.14 0.06 2.23
C LYS A 303 -7.99 -0.34 3.14
N VAL A 304 -7.85 -1.65 3.44
CA VAL A 304 -6.77 -2.17 4.29
C VAL A 304 -5.42 -2.05 3.59
N ALA A 305 -5.34 -2.45 2.32
CA ALA A 305 -4.14 -2.40 1.50
C ALA A 305 -3.56 -0.98 1.40
N ARG A 306 -4.40 0.06 1.34
CA ARG A 306 -3.93 1.45 1.30
C ARG A 306 -3.23 1.89 2.58
N LEU A 307 -3.81 1.56 3.72
CA LEU A 307 -3.18 1.85 5.00
C LEU A 307 -1.84 1.11 5.13
N GLU A 308 -1.85 -0.17 4.76
CA GLU A 308 -0.64 -1.00 4.83
C GLU A 308 0.42 -0.54 3.83
N TYR A 309 0.04 -0.07 2.64
CA TYR A 309 0.93 0.55 1.67
C TYR A 309 1.58 1.82 2.22
N ASP A 310 0.81 2.71 2.87
CA ASP A 310 1.35 3.92 3.49
C ASP A 310 2.37 3.56 4.59
N VAL A 311 2.09 2.54 5.41
CA VAL A 311 3.01 2.03 6.44
C VAL A 311 4.27 1.43 5.82
N ASP A 312 4.11 0.59 4.80
CA ASP A 312 5.22 -0.08 4.11
C ASP A 312 6.14 0.94 3.44
N ARG A 313 5.57 1.95 2.78
CA ARG A 313 6.34 3.06 2.19
C ARG A 313 7.21 3.77 3.22
N ILE A 314 6.69 4.06 4.42
CA ILE A 314 7.46 4.67 5.51
C ILE A 314 8.55 3.74 6.03
N LEU A 315 8.23 2.45 6.18
CA LEU A 315 9.18 1.48 6.70
C LEU A 315 10.33 1.27 5.72
N GLN A 316 10.04 1.18 4.42
CA GLN A 316 11.03 1.15 3.35
C GLN A 316 11.88 2.42 3.36
N LEU A 317 11.25 3.60 3.47
CA LEU A 317 11.95 4.88 3.54
C LEU A 317 12.91 4.93 4.74
N THR A 318 12.46 4.54 5.93
CA THR A 318 13.29 4.48 7.13
C THR A 318 14.45 3.49 6.96
N ARG A 319 14.22 2.37 6.26
CA ARG A 319 15.28 1.41 5.95
C ARG A 319 16.32 2.01 5.01
N MET A 320 15.90 2.76 4.01
CA MET A 320 16.79 3.50 3.10
C MET A 320 17.66 4.50 3.88
N GLU A 321 17.09 5.18 4.87
CA GLU A 321 17.82 6.13 5.74
C GLU A 321 18.88 5.46 6.63
N ARG A 322 18.70 4.18 6.96
CA ARG A 322 19.59 3.43 7.85
C ARG A 322 20.73 2.74 7.10
N PHE A 323 20.82 2.86 5.77
CA PHE A 323 21.94 2.26 5.04
C PHE A 323 23.27 2.90 5.48
N PRO A 324 24.23 2.11 6.00
CA PRO A 324 25.40 2.64 6.71
C PRO A 324 26.36 3.46 5.82
N PHE A 325 26.25 3.31 4.51
CA PHE A 325 27.11 4.00 3.54
C PHE A 325 26.55 5.34 3.08
N LEU A 326 25.28 5.65 3.37
CA LEU A 326 24.59 6.83 2.86
C LEU A 326 23.88 7.53 4.01
N ASN A 327 24.51 8.57 4.58
CA ASN A 327 23.92 9.46 5.59
C ASN A 327 22.83 10.37 4.98
N LEU A 328 21.83 9.78 4.33
CA LEU A 328 20.77 10.47 3.59
C LEU A 328 19.93 11.37 4.52
N ARG A 329 19.72 10.93 5.76
CA ARG A 329 18.92 11.64 6.77
C ARG A 329 19.52 12.99 7.17
N VAL A 330 20.85 13.08 7.25
CA VAL A 330 21.55 14.35 7.58
C VAL A 330 21.72 15.20 6.32
N LYS A 331 22.04 14.57 5.18
CA LYS A 331 22.35 15.24 3.92
C LYS A 331 21.14 15.93 3.28
N PHE A 332 19.94 15.35 3.40
CA PHE A 332 18.71 15.88 2.82
C PHE A 332 17.74 16.40 3.88
N TYR A 333 18.22 16.70 5.09
CA TYR A 333 17.41 17.28 6.13
C TYR A 333 16.90 18.66 5.69
N LYS A 334 15.60 18.90 5.92
CA LYS A 334 14.97 20.21 5.81
C LYS A 334 14.20 20.47 7.09
N GLU A 335 14.46 21.61 7.71
CA GLU A 335 13.80 22.02 8.95
C GLU A 335 12.30 22.30 8.74
N GLY A 336 11.96 22.83 7.55
CA GLY A 336 10.61 23.02 7.08
C GLY A 336 10.53 23.32 5.59
N ASP A 337 9.32 23.31 5.03
CA ASP A 337 9.06 23.71 3.65
C ASP A 337 7.79 24.58 3.56
N TRP A 338 7.83 25.57 2.67
CA TRP A 338 6.68 26.41 2.35
C TRP A 338 5.87 25.73 1.27
N ILE A 339 4.64 25.35 1.59
CA ILE A 339 3.76 24.65 0.67
C ILE A 339 2.52 25.51 0.43
N SER A 340 2.26 25.83 -0.84
CA SER A 340 1.05 26.54 -1.22
C SER A 340 -0.18 25.63 -1.09
N GLU A 341 -1.33 26.22 -0.77
CA GLU A 341 -2.59 25.48 -0.64
C GLU A 341 -2.90 24.65 -1.89
N MET A 342 -2.69 25.22 -3.09
CA MET A 342 -2.93 24.52 -4.36
C MET A 342 -2.01 23.31 -4.53
N LYS A 343 -0.74 23.42 -4.14
CA LYS A 343 0.21 22.30 -4.23
C LYS A 343 -0.14 21.21 -3.21
N LEU A 344 -0.41 21.60 -1.98
CA LEU A 344 -0.87 20.70 -0.91
C LEU A 344 -2.14 19.96 -1.31
N ALA A 345 -3.12 20.68 -1.83
CA ALA A 345 -4.39 20.10 -2.26
C ALA A 345 -4.20 19.17 -3.46
N LYS A 346 -3.34 19.52 -4.42
CA LYS A 346 -3.00 18.64 -5.55
C LYS A 346 -2.33 17.34 -5.09
N GLU A 347 -1.36 17.42 -4.19
CA GLU A 347 -0.65 16.24 -3.66
C GLU A 347 -1.62 15.38 -2.81
N LEU A 348 -2.42 15.98 -1.93
CA LEU A 348 -3.47 15.26 -1.20
C LEU A 348 -4.52 14.63 -2.12
N LEU A 349 -4.88 15.30 -3.23
CA LEU A 349 -5.79 14.79 -4.25
C LEU A 349 -5.22 13.59 -5.00
N GLU A 350 -3.96 13.65 -5.42
CA GLU A 350 -3.25 12.58 -6.14
C GLU A 350 -3.21 11.29 -5.31
N PHE A 351 -3.09 11.40 -3.98
CA PHE A 351 -3.16 10.25 -3.07
C PHE A 351 -4.59 9.83 -2.69
N SER A 352 -5.61 10.62 -3.00
CA SER A 352 -7.02 10.37 -2.65
C SER A 352 -7.81 9.60 -3.71
N GLU A 353 -7.17 8.64 -4.40
CA GLU A 353 -7.68 7.79 -5.50
C GLU A 353 -8.91 6.88 -5.16
N ASP A 354 -9.73 7.23 -4.17
CA ASP A 354 -11.17 6.97 -4.24
C ASP A 354 -11.82 7.98 -5.19
N ARG A 355 -11.41 7.89 -6.46
CA ARG A 355 -12.07 8.56 -7.56
C ARG A 355 -13.29 7.72 -7.91
N SER A 356 -14.46 8.10 -7.43
CA SER A 356 -15.65 7.71 -8.18
C SER A 356 -15.52 8.40 -9.55
N PRO A 357 -15.75 7.74 -10.69
CA PRO A 357 -15.60 8.36 -12.02
C PRO A 357 -16.47 9.62 -12.22
N TRP A 358 -17.37 9.90 -11.28
CA TRP A 358 -18.43 10.90 -11.34
C TRP A 358 -18.25 12.02 -10.29
N GLU A 359 -17.25 11.97 -9.41
CA GLU A 359 -16.93 13.07 -8.49
C GLU A 359 -16.16 14.18 -9.21
N SER A 360 -16.61 15.42 -9.04
CA SER A 360 -15.91 16.57 -9.58
C SER A 360 -14.65 16.86 -8.77
N VAL A 361 -13.54 17.20 -9.44
CA VAL A 361 -12.27 17.53 -8.80
C VAL A 361 -12.44 18.69 -7.80
N GLU A 362 -13.36 19.61 -8.07
CA GLU A 362 -13.66 20.77 -7.22
C GLU A 362 -14.34 20.38 -5.90
N GLU A 363 -15.20 19.36 -5.90
CA GLU A 363 -15.90 18.89 -4.70
C GLU A 363 -14.92 18.28 -3.69
N LYS A 364 -14.00 17.43 -4.15
CA LYS A 364 -12.90 16.90 -3.32
C LYS A 364 -11.92 17.98 -2.86
N LEU A 365 -11.68 18.99 -3.70
CA LEU A 365 -10.84 20.13 -3.34
C LEU A 365 -11.48 20.93 -2.19
N ASN A 366 -12.81 21.11 -2.22
CA ASN A 366 -13.55 21.78 -1.17
C ASN A 366 -13.57 20.97 0.14
N ASP A 367 -13.71 19.65 0.07
CA ASP A 367 -13.59 18.79 1.26
C ASP A 367 -12.22 18.88 1.93
N ILE A 368 -11.15 18.94 1.12
CA ILE A 368 -9.78 19.13 1.63
C ILE A 368 -9.61 20.52 2.23
N ARG A 369 -10.14 21.57 1.59
CA ARG A 369 -10.15 22.93 2.16
C ARG A 369 -10.90 22.99 3.49
N ASP A 370 -12.04 22.32 3.60
CA ASP A 370 -12.81 22.26 4.83
C ASP A 370 -12.07 21.49 5.94
N LEU A 371 -11.35 20.43 5.59
CA LEU A 371 -10.46 19.72 6.52
C LEU A 371 -9.35 20.66 7.03
N MET A 372 -8.69 21.38 6.13
CA MET A 372 -7.65 22.35 6.48
C MET A 372 -8.21 23.48 7.35
N ARG A 373 -9.40 24.00 7.02
CA ARG A 373 -10.09 25.02 7.80
C ARG A 373 -10.43 24.52 9.21
N LYS A 374 -10.89 23.27 9.35
CA LYS A 374 -11.12 22.64 10.66
C LYS A 374 -9.84 22.54 11.48
N MET A 375 -8.72 22.15 10.87
CA MET A 375 -7.42 22.09 11.55
C MET A 375 -6.94 23.49 11.98
N VAL A 376 -7.06 24.50 11.12
CA VAL A 376 -6.72 25.90 11.46
C VAL A 376 -7.58 26.42 12.62
N LYS A 377 -8.87 26.10 12.66
CA LYS A 377 -9.76 26.46 13.77
C LYS A 377 -9.36 25.79 15.08
N GLN A 378 -8.99 24.50 15.06
CA GLN A 378 -8.52 23.80 16.25
C GLN A 378 -7.23 24.39 16.82
N MET A 379 -6.34 24.89 15.96
CA MET A 379 -5.11 25.58 16.38
C MET A 379 -5.36 26.98 16.98
N ARG A 380 -6.52 27.60 16.74
CA ARG A 380 -6.89 28.93 17.26
C ARG A 380 -8.14 28.85 18.16
N PRO A 381 -8.05 28.24 19.37
CA PRO A 381 -9.20 27.99 20.24
C PRO A 381 -9.81 29.24 20.90
N GLY A 382 -9.44 30.46 20.49
CA GLY A 382 -9.86 31.73 21.10
C GLY A 382 -10.86 32.56 20.28
N ARG A 383 -11.45 31.99 19.21
CA ARG A 383 -12.51 32.64 18.42
C ARG A 383 -13.82 31.85 18.59
N GLU A 384 -14.54 32.16 19.65
CA GLU A 384 -16.00 31.96 19.71
C GLU A 384 -16.68 33.33 19.75
#